data_AF-A0A7X8BU97-F1
#
_entry.id   AF-A0A7X8BU97-F1
#
_cell.length_a   1.000
_cell.length_b   1.000
_cell.length_c   1.000
_cell.angle_alpha   90.00
_cell.angle_beta   90.00
_cell.angle_gamma   90.00
#
_symmetry.space_group_name_H-M   'P 1'
#
loop_
_entity.id
_entity.type
_entity.pdbx_description
1 polymer ?
#
loop_
_entity_poly.entity_id
_entity_poly.type
_entity_poly.pdbx_seq_one_letter_code
_entity_poly.pdbx_strand_id
1 'polypeptide(L)'
;MMKKAFYTIVLLLLAVACSNYGEKLEFNKGQLYYTENVSSEDAQKLGEYLVKVGFFDGNPKTVQLDRRNDTFLFRMVVKKEKQDDSNSVVLLKLFAMKISGEVFNGSPVNAYICDDRLKTVREIRYEGFGKRIRIKNGDLYYTMNVEEAEAQKLADFLLKNQFYGDEEKSVLIDRTDGIYQFKMVVKPEFLENPGYAVLAQAFGLNLSQLVFDNQPVEIHFCDSEMNTIKILKSN
;
A
#
# COMPACT_ATOMS: atom_id res chain seq x y z
N MET A 1 -61.50 43.85 22.62
CA MET A 1 -61.41 42.38 22.80
C MET A 1 -61.13 41.75 21.44
N MET A 2 -60.42 40.61 21.41
CA MET A 2 -59.88 39.85 20.26
C MET A 2 -58.47 40.26 19.76
N LYS A 3 -57.47 39.61 20.38
CA LYS A 3 -56.09 39.47 19.88
C LYS A 3 -56.09 38.54 18.67
N LYS A 4 -55.58 38.97 17.52
CA LYS A 4 -55.34 38.09 16.36
C LYS A 4 -54.07 37.30 16.62
N ALA A 5 -54.22 35.98 16.80
CA ALA A 5 -53.11 35.05 16.95
C ALA A 5 -52.46 34.82 15.57
N PHE A 6 -51.17 35.14 15.46
CA PHE A 6 -50.35 34.86 14.29
C PHE A 6 -49.69 33.49 14.52
N TYR A 7 -50.21 32.43 13.90
CA TYR A 7 -49.60 31.10 13.95
C TYR A 7 -48.57 30.99 12.83
N THR A 8 -47.30 31.27 13.14
CA THR A 8 -46.18 30.92 12.27
C THR A 8 -45.85 29.43 12.47
N ILE A 9 -46.22 28.59 11.51
CA ILE A 9 -45.71 27.22 11.41
C ILE A 9 -44.23 27.31 11.06
N VAL A 10 -43.36 27.00 12.03
CA VAL A 10 -41.93 26.79 11.81
C VAL A 10 -41.76 25.33 11.38
N LEU A 11 -41.56 25.12 10.07
CA LEU A 11 -41.20 23.82 9.52
C LEU A 11 -39.76 23.50 9.92
N LEU A 12 -39.61 22.65 10.93
CA LEU A 12 -38.32 22.18 11.43
C LEU A 12 -37.72 21.22 10.39
N LEU A 13 -36.87 21.73 9.49
CA LEU A 13 -36.02 20.91 8.62
C LEU A 13 -35.00 20.19 9.50
N LEU A 14 -35.32 18.95 9.89
CA LEU A 14 -34.35 18.02 10.47
C LEU A 14 -33.38 17.65 9.35
N ALA A 15 -32.26 18.38 9.26
CA ALA A 15 -31.10 17.93 8.52
C ALA A 15 -30.55 16.70 9.23
N VAL A 16 -31.05 15.52 8.86
CA VAL A 16 -30.40 14.26 9.20
C VAL A 16 -29.05 14.31 8.50
N ALA A 17 -27.99 14.53 9.26
CA ALA A 17 -26.63 14.34 8.80
C ALA A 17 -26.45 12.82 8.56
N CYS A 18 -27.01 12.31 7.47
CA CYS A 18 -26.69 10.99 6.97
C CYS A 18 -25.21 11.03 6.59
N SER A 19 -24.38 10.50 7.47
CA SER A 19 -23.04 10.10 7.07
C SER A 19 -23.21 8.97 6.05
N ASN A 20 -23.09 9.30 4.76
CA ASN A 20 -23.25 8.35 3.66
C ASN A 20 -21.98 7.48 3.55
N TYR A 21 -21.82 6.55 4.48
CA TYR A 21 -20.72 5.59 4.46
C TYR A 21 -20.94 4.47 3.44
N GLY A 22 -22.14 4.36 2.88
CA GLY A 22 -22.57 3.27 2.02
C GLY A 22 -23.21 2.11 2.79
N GLU A 23 -23.33 0.96 2.13
CA GLU A 23 -23.88 -0.27 2.69
C GLU A 23 -22.89 -0.93 3.66
N LYS A 24 -23.38 -1.69 4.63
CA LYS A 24 -22.59 -2.26 5.72
C LYS A 24 -22.60 -3.77 5.68
N LEU A 25 -21.41 -4.37 5.75
CA LEU A 25 -21.17 -5.78 6.06
C LEU A 25 -20.50 -5.90 7.43
N GLU A 26 -20.84 -6.96 8.18
CA GLU A 26 -20.20 -7.29 9.46
C GLU A 26 -19.43 -8.59 9.37
N PHE A 27 -18.18 -8.56 9.86
CA PHE A 27 -17.27 -9.71 9.85
C PHE A 27 -16.53 -9.77 11.18
N ASN A 28 -16.81 -10.77 12.01
CA ASN A 28 -16.13 -10.97 13.29
C ASN A 28 -15.98 -9.67 14.12
N LYS A 29 -17.09 -8.96 14.33
CA LYS A 29 -17.19 -7.61 14.98
C LYS A 29 -16.49 -6.45 14.24
N GLY A 30 -15.81 -6.72 13.13
CA GLY A 30 -15.40 -5.72 12.16
C GLY A 30 -16.58 -5.21 11.34
N GLN A 31 -16.55 -3.93 10.99
CA GLN A 31 -17.52 -3.25 10.15
C GLN A 31 -16.83 -2.84 8.85
N LEU A 32 -17.32 -3.37 7.73
CA LEU A 32 -16.89 -2.97 6.39
C LEU A 32 -18.05 -2.23 5.74
N TYR A 33 -17.87 -0.94 5.49
CA TYR A 33 -18.79 -0.17 4.68
C TYR A 33 -18.35 -0.18 3.21
N TYR A 34 -19.26 -0.16 2.25
CA TYR A 34 -18.92 0.03 0.84
C TYR A 34 -19.90 0.95 0.13
N THR A 35 -19.37 1.84 -0.71
CA THR A 35 -20.17 2.80 -1.47
C THR A 35 -20.81 2.16 -2.70
N GLU A 36 -21.74 2.87 -3.35
CA GLU A 36 -22.36 2.47 -4.62
C GLU A 36 -21.37 2.27 -5.78
N ASN A 37 -20.14 2.80 -5.68
CA ASN A 37 -19.09 2.63 -6.69
C ASN A 37 -18.41 1.26 -6.64
N VAL A 38 -18.75 0.43 -5.66
CA VAL A 38 -18.12 -0.86 -5.38
C VAL A 38 -19.18 -1.96 -5.43
N SER A 39 -18.86 -3.08 -6.08
CA SER A 39 -19.76 -4.23 -6.11
C SER A 39 -19.83 -4.90 -4.73
N SER A 40 -20.98 -5.46 -4.38
CA SER A 40 -21.13 -6.25 -3.15
C SER A 40 -20.20 -7.46 -3.13
N GLU A 41 -19.87 -8.03 -4.29
CA GLU A 41 -18.90 -9.11 -4.44
C GLU A 41 -17.48 -8.68 -4.05
N ASP A 42 -17.01 -7.51 -4.52
CA ASP A 42 -15.70 -6.97 -4.15
C ASP A 42 -15.62 -6.63 -2.66
N ALA A 43 -16.71 -6.08 -2.10
CA ALA A 43 -16.82 -5.82 -0.66
C ALA A 43 -16.78 -7.11 0.17
N GLN A 44 -17.46 -8.16 -0.29
CA GLN A 44 -17.46 -9.48 0.33
C GLN A 44 -16.07 -10.11 0.31
N LYS A 45 -15.40 -10.12 -0.86
CA LYS A 45 -14.02 -10.61 -1.00
C LYS A 45 -13.05 -9.93 -0.05
N LEU A 46 -13.15 -8.60 0.07
CA LEU A 46 -12.33 -7.84 1.02
C LEU A 46 -12.64 -8.26 2.46
N GLY A 47 -13.91 -8.33 2.84
CA GLY A 47 -14.30 -8.72 4.20
C GLY A 47 -13.80 -10.10 4.62
N GLU A 48 -13.93 -11.09 3.74
CA GLU A 48 -13.41 -12.45 3.94
C GLU A 48 -11.88 -12.46 4.06
N TYR A 49 -11.20 -11.71 3.19
CA TYR A 49 -9.76 -11.54 3.26
C TYR A 49 -9.31 -10.93 4.62
N LEU A 50 -10.01 -9.90 5.09
CA LEU A 50 -9.70 -9.25 6.38
C LEU A 50 -9.88 -10.19 7.58
N VAL A 51 -10.82 -11.14 7.51
CA VAL A 51 -10.94 -12.22 8.51
C VAL A 51 -9.77 -13.19 8.36
N LYS A 52 -9.47 -13.65 7.14
CA LYS A 52 -8.41 -14.64 6.85
C LYS A 52 -7.05 -14.20 7.35
N VAL A 53 -6.69 -12.93 7.20
CA VAL A 53 -5.40 -12.38 7.64
C VAL A 53 -5.38 -11.93 9.11
N GLY A 54 -6.46 -12.18 9.85
CA GLY A 54 -6.57 -11.84 11.26
C GLY A 54 -6.76 -10.36 11.56
N PHE A 55 -7.10 -9.53 10.56
CA PHE A 55 -7.40 -8.11 10.80
C PHE A 55 -8.74 -7.96 11.53
N PHE A 56 -9.78 -8.65 11.06
CA PHE A 56 -11.03 -8.82 11.80
C PHE A 56 -10.94 -10.00 12.76
N ASP A 57 -10.34 -9.74 13.92
CA ASP A 57 -9.96 -10.68 14.97
C ASP A 57 -10.99 -10.82 16.12
N GLY A 58 -12.16 -10.17 16.01
CA GLY A 58 -13.14 -10.10 17.10
C GLY A 58 -13.08 -8.81 17.91
N ASN A 59 -12.12 -7.92 17.63
CA ASN A 59 -12.13 -6.56 18.14
C ASN A 59 -12.85 -5.62 17.16
N PRO A 60 -13.63 -4.63 17.65
CA PRO A 60 -14.28 -3.65 16.79
C PRO A 60 -13.26 -2.87 15.95
N LYS A 61 -13.41 -2.94 14.63
CA LYS A 61 -12.64 -2.16 13.65
C LYS A 61 -13.58 -1.70 12.55
N THR A 62 -13.33 -0.52 12.01
CA THR A 62 -14.17 0.06 10.96
C THR A 62 -13.32 0.39 9.74
N VAL A 63 -13.76 -0.12 8.59
CA VAL A 63 -13.18 0.20 7.29
C VAL A 63 -14.27 0.59 6.32
N GLN A 64 -13.90 1.30 5.26
CA GLN A 64 -14.77 1.58 4.12
C GLN A 64 -14.02 1.26 2.83
N LEU A 65 -14.73 0.64 1.89
CA LEU A 65 -14.29 0.43 0.52
C LEU A 65 -15.07 1.34 -0.42
N ASP A 66 -14.36 2.04 -1.28
CA ASP A 66 -14.92 2.88 -2.32
C ASP A 66 -14.07 2.69 -3.58
N ARG A 67 -14.54 3.22 -4.70
CA ARG A 67 -13.81 3.15 -5.96
C ARG A 67 -13.97 4.47 -6.68
N ARG A 68 -12.85 4.99 -7.16
CA ARG A 68 -12.82 6.18 -8.02
C ARG A 68 -11.98 5.86 -9.23
N ASN A 69 -12.61 5.93 -10.40
CA ASN A 69 -12.03 5.40 -11.65
C ASN A 69 -11.67 3.91 -11.46
N ASP A 70 -10.43 3.53 -11.78
CA ASP A 70 -9.93 2.16 -11.63
C ASP A 70 -9.08 1.95 -10.37
N THR A 71 -9.27 2.79 -9.34
CA THR A 71 -8.55 2.67 -8.07
C THR A 71 -9.51 2.45 -6.92
N PHE A 72 -9.31 1.35 -6.20
CA PHE A 72 -9.99 1.09 -4.93
C PHE A 72 -9.43 2.01 -3.84
N LEU A 73 -10.31 2.47 -2.98
CA LEU A 73 -10.00 3.35 -1.87
C LEU A 73 -10.32 2.60 -0.58
N PHE A 74 -9.29 2.08 0.07
CA PHE A 74 -9.39 1.40 1.35
C PHE A 74 -9.22 2.40 2.49
N ARG A 75 -10.32 2.75 3.16
CA ARG A 75 -10.33 3.70 4.28
C ARG A 75 -10.40 2.94 5.60
N MET A 76 -9.56 3.31 6.56
CA MET A 76 -9.49 2.67 7.86
C MET A 76 -9.57 3.71 8.96
N VAL A 77 -10.43 3.44 9.96
CA VAL A 77 -10.41 4.20 11.22
C VAL A 77 -9.15 3.86 12.00
N VAL A 78 -8.32 4.86 12.27
CA VAL A 78 -7.09 4.73 13.04
C VAL A 78 -7.18 5.65 14.25
N LYS A 79 -6.78 5.14 15.42
CA LYS A 79 -6.75 5.94 16.65
C LYS A 79 -5.89 7.17 16.48
N LYS A 80 -6.32 8.30 17.03
CA LYS A 80 -5.70 9.62 16.82
C LYS A 80 -4.19 9.62 17.07
N GLU A 81 -3.75 8.98 18.14
CA GLU A 81 -2.34 8.84 18.52
C GLU A 81 -1.48 7.99 17.55
N LYS A 82 -2.10 7.32 16.58
CA LYS A 82 -1.45 6.51 15.55
C LYS A 82 -1.60 7.07 14.13
N GLN A 83 -2.30 8.18 13.95
CA GLN A 83 -2.56 8.72 12.61
C GLN A 83 -1.30 9.31 11.94
N ASP A 84 -0.35 9.80 12.74
CA ASP A 84 0.94 10.35 12.28
C ASP A 84 2.15 9.45 12.58
N ASP A 85 1.90 8.26 13.14
CA ASP A 85 2.93 7.27 13.45
C ASP A 85 3.45 6.64 12.15
N SER A 86 4.75 6.78 11.87
CA SER A 86 5.35 6.32 10.62
C SER A 86 5.11 4.82 10.41
N ASN A 87 5.33 4.00 11.43
CA ASN A 87 5.06 2.56 11.40
C ASN A 87 3.60 2.24 10.99
N SER A 88 2.62 3.01 11.48
CA SER A 88 1.21 2.83 11.12
C SER A 88 0.96 3.13 9.65
N VAL A 89 1.63 4.14 9.08
CA VAL A 89 1.59 4.48 7.66
C VAL A 89 2.19 3.35 6.81
N VAL A 90 3.32 2.77 7.23
CA VAL A 90 3.96 1.61 6.56
C VAL A 90 3.04 0.43 6.51
N LEU A 91 2.54 0.04 7.69
CA LEU A 91 1.72 -1.14 7.82
C LEU A 91 0.47 -1.00 6.95
N LEU A 92 -0.13 0.19 6.90
CA LEU A 92 -1.27 0.45 6.04
C LEU A 92 -0.90 0.46 4.54
N LYS A 93 0.28 0.98 4.16
CA LYS A 93 0.82 0.87 2.79
C LYS A 93 1.00 -0.59 2.37
N LEU A 94 1.67 -1.39 3.20
CA LEU A 94 1.86 -2.83 3.00
C LEU A 94 0.53 -3.57 2.92
N PHE A 95 -0.45 -3.16 3.74
CA PHE A 95 -1.77 -3.78 3.75
C PHE A 95 -2.56 -3.48 2.48
N ALA A 96 -2.55 -2.23 2.00
CA ALA A 96 -3.16 -1.87 0.72
C ALA A 96 -2.55 -2.64 -0.45
N MET A 97 -1.23 -2.89 -0.45
CA MET A 97 -0.59 -3.74 -1.46
C MET A 97 -1.11 -5.18 -1.42
N LYS A 98 -1.19 -5.77 -0.22
CA LYS A 98 -1.67 -7.14 -0.09
C LYS A 98 -3.13 -7.25 -0.52
N ILE A 99 -3.97 -6.26 -0.20
CA ILE A 99 -5.34 -6.19 -0.70
C ILE A 99 -5.36 -6.11 -2.23
N SER A 100 -4.54 -5.24 -2.83
CA SER A 100 -4.43 -5.12 -4.29
C SER A 100 -4.12 -6.47 -4.95
N GLY A 101 -3.06 -7.15 -4.51
CA GLY A 101 -2.62 -8.41 -5.12
C GLY A 101 -3.51 -9.61 -4.80
N GLU A 102 -3.97 -9.74 -3.56
CA GLU A 102 -4.65 -10.95 -3.06
C GLU A 102 -6.19 -10.87 -3.18
N VAL A 103 -6.77 -9.68 -3.33
CA VAL A 103 -8.23 -9.47 -3.38
C VAL A 103 -8.67 -8.95 -4.73
N PHE A 104 -7.96 -7.96 -5.27
CA PHE A 104 -8.38 -7.24 -6.48
C PHE A 104 -7.54 -7.53 -7.72
N ASN A 105 -6.86 -8.69 -7.74
CA ASN A 105 -6.08 -9.17 -8.89
C ASN A 105 -5.07 -8.13 -9.43
N GLY A 106 -4.44 -7.38 -8.54
CA GLY A 106 -3.46 -6.34 -8.86
C GLY A 106 -4.05 -4.96 -9.16
N SER A 107 -5.37 -4.78 -9.08
CA SER A 107 -5.99 -3.45 -9.25
C SER A 107 -5.47 -2.48 -8.17
N PRO A 108 -5.18 -1.21 -8.49
CA PRO A 108 -4.65 -0.23 -7.53
C PRO A 108 -5.52 -0.06 -6.29
N VAL A 109 -4.89 0.01 -5.11
CA VAL A 109 -5.55 0.28 -3.83
C VAL A 109 -4.85 1.42 -3.13
N ASN A 110 -5.50 2.58 -3.04
CA ASN A 110 -5.07 3.66 -2.16
C ASN A 110 -5.56 3.38 -0.74
N ALA A 111 -4.72 3.65 0.25
CA ALA A 111 -5.09 3.55 1.65
C ALA A 111 -5.39 4.93 2.24
N TYR A 112 -6.37 5.03 3.14
CA TYR A 112 -6.73 6.27 3.81
C TYR A 112 -6.79 6.06 5.32
N ILE A 113 -5.98 6.82 6.05
CA ILE A 113 -6.08 6.93 7.50
C ILE A 113 -7.23 7.90 7.79
N CYS A 114 -8.20 7.46 8.58
CA CYS A 114 -9.37 8.22 8.93
C CYS A 114 -9.57 8.36 10.43
N ASP A 115 -10.34 9.37 10.84
CA ASP A 115 -10.85 9.49 12.20
C ASP A 115 -11.98 8.49 12.50
N ASP A 116 -12.57 8.58 13.69
CA ASP A 116 -13.66 7.72 14.16
C ASP A 116 -14.97 7.86 13.36
N ARG A 117 -15.04 8.82 12.44
CA ARG A 117 -16.16 9.10 11.55
C ARG A 117 -15.80 8.88 10.08
N LEU A 118 -14.76 8.10 9.81
CA LEU A 118 -14.26 7.82 8.46
C LEU A 118 -13.90 9.09 7.65
N LYS A 119 -13.70 10.23 8.32
CA LYS A 119 -13.19 11.42 7.66
C LYS A 119 -11.69 11.24 7.45
N THR A 120 -11.26 11.39 6.20
CA THR A 120 -9.84 11.26 5.85
C THR A 120 -9.00 12.27 6.60
N VAL A 121 -7.97 11.76 7.28
CA VAL A 121 -6.89 12.53 7.90
C VAL A 121 -5.67 12.52 6.99
N ARG A 122 -5.36 11.37 6.38
CA ARG A 122 -4.22 11.19 5.47
C ARG A 122 -4.52 10.23 4.34
N GLU A 123 -4.10 10.60 3.13
CA GLU A 123 -4.10 9.75 1.94
C GLU A 123 -2.73 9.09 1.77
N ILE A 124 -2.72 7.78 1.56
CA ILE A 124 -1.55 6.98 1.18
C ILE A 124 -1.86 6.45 -0.22
N ARG A 125 -1.33 7.14 -1.24
CA ARG A 125 -1.56 6.74 -2.62
C ARG A 125 -0.86 5.42 -2.90
N TYR A 126 -1.51 4.62 -3.72
CA TYR A 126 -0.90 3.47 -4.36
C TYR A 126 0.22 3.98 -5.24
N GLU A 127 1.45 3.90 -4.74
CA GLU A 127 2.66 4.15 -5.53
C GLU A 127 3.09 2.89 -6.30
N GLY A 128 2.24 1.86 -6.33
CA GLY A 128 2.40 0.71 -7.20
C GLY A 128 3.74 0.05 -7.07
N PHE A 129 3.99 -0.66 -5.96
CA PHE A 129 5.04 -1.66 -5.95
C PHE A 129 4.77 -2.84 -6.91
N GLY A 130 3.59 -2.82 -7.55
CA GLY A 130 3.11 -3.70 -8.61
C GLY A 130 2.97 -5.14 -8.16
N LYS A 131 3.42 -6.08 -8.98
CA LYS A 131 3.23 -7.52 -8.78
C LYS A 131 4.35 -8.10 -7.91
N ARG A 132 4.10 -9.26 -7.29
CA ARG A 132 5.06 -9.95 -6.41
C ARG A 132 5.53 -11.28 -7.02
N ILE A 133 6.83 -11.53 -6.95
CA ILE A 133 7.47 -12.83 -7.17
C ILE A 133 8.06 -13.28 -5.82
N ARG A 134 7.64 -14.44 -5.32
CA ARG A 134 8.21 -15.02 -4.09
C ARG A 134 9.47 -15.81 -4.43
N ILE A 135 10.59 -15.52 -3.77
CA ILE A 135 11.91 -16.11 -4.03
C ILE A 135 12.46 -16.68 -2.73
N LYS A 136 12.39 -18.00 -2.54
CA LYS A 136 12.86 -18.69 -1.31
C LYS A 136 12.26 -18.03 -0.05
N ASN A 137 13.10 -17.36 0.75
CA ASN A 137 12.75 -16.68 2.00
C ASN A 137 12.52 -15.17 1.82
N GLY A 138 12.39 -14.68 0.59
CA GLY A 138 12.18 -13.26 0.33
C GLY A 138 11.16 -13.00 -0.77
N ASP A 139 10.92 -11.71 -1.00
CA ASP A 139 9.99 -11.22 -2.01
C ASP A 139 10.72 -10.25 -2.96
N LEU A 140 10.41 -10.35 -4.24
CA LEU A 140 10.68 -9.32 -5.26
C LEU A 140 9.34 -8.70 -5.65
N TYR A 141 9.21 -7.40 -5.46
CA TYR A 141 8.11 -6.61 -5.97
C TYR A 141 8.56 -5.90 -7.27
N TYR A 142 7.69 -5.79 -8.25
CA TYR A 142 7.99 -5.03 -9.47
C TYR A 142 6.79 -4.20 -9.90
N THR A 143 7.04 -2.91 -10.17
CA THR A 143 5.98 -1.96 -10.55
C THR A 143 5.43 -2.26 -11.94
N MET A 144 4.35 -1.58 -12.32
CA MET A 144 3.81 -1.66 -13.69
C MET A 144 4.74 -1.08 -14.76
N ASN A 145 5.81 -0.39 -14.37
CA ASN A 145 6.80 0.17 -15.30
C ASN A 145 7.89 -0.84 -15.69
N VAL A 146 7.85 -2.06 -15.13
CA VAL A 146 8.79 -3.15 -15.40
C VAL A 146 8.01 -4.32 -15.98
N GLU A 147 8.49 -4.89 -17.08
CA GLU A 147 7.83 -6.05 -17.68
C GLU A 147 8.01 -7.29 -16.79
N GLU A 148 6.99 -8.15 -16.74
CA GLU A 148 7.02 -9.37 -15.93
C GLU A 148 8.18 -10.31 -16.30
N ALA A 149 8.55 -10.37 -17.59
CA ALA A 149 9.70 -11.14 -18.05
C ALA A 149 11.04 -10.58 -17.50
N GLU A 150 11.17 -9.26 -17.40
CA GLU A 150 12.34 -8.60 -16.82
C GLU A 150 12.42 -8.83 -15.30
N ALA A 151 11.27 -8.76 -14.62
CA ALA A 151 11.19 -9.09 -13.21
C ALA A 151 11.54 -10.57 -12.93
N GLN A 152 11.15 -11.49 -13.81
CA GLN A 152 11.52 -12.90 -13.69
C GLN A 152 13.02 -13.13 -13.92
N LYS A 153 13.62 -12.47 -14.92
CA LYS A 153 15.08 -12.49 -15.11
C LYS A 153 15.81 -12.00 -13.86
N LEU A 154 15.33 -10.92 -13.24
CA LEU A 154 15.89 -10.42 -11.98
C LEU A 154 15.72 -11.45 -10.85
N ALA A 155 14.54 -12.06 -10.72
CA ALA A 155 14.28 -13.07 -9.71
C ALA A 155 15.28 -14.26 -9.81
N ASP A 156 15.48 -14.77 -11.01
CA ASP A 156 16.40 -15.87 -11.30
C ASP A 156 17.84 -15.48 -11.00
N PHE A 157 18.23 -14.24 -11.35
CA PHE A 157 19.54 -13.69 -11.03
C PHE A 157 19.76 -13.61 -9.51
N LEU A 158 18.81 -13.08 -8.75
CA LEU A 158 18.92 -12.95 -7.29
C LEU A 158 18.99 -14.32 -6.60
N LEU A 159 18.22 -15.30 -7.09
CA LEU A 159 18.25 -16.67 -6.60
C LEU A 159 19.62 -17.32 -6.87
N LYS A 160 20.11 -17.23 -8.12
CA LYS A 160 21.39 -17.81 -8.54
C LYS A 160 22.58 -17.24 -7.76
N ASN A 161 22.55 -15.94 -7.45
CA ASN A 161 23.61 -15.25 -6.72
C ASN A 161 23.43 -15.30 -5.19
N GLN A 162 22.50 -16.12 -4.67
CA GLN A 162 22.26 -16.32 -3.24
C GLN A 162 22.01 -15.00 -2.47
N PHE A 163 21.37 -14.02 -3.12
CA PHE A 163 21.05 -12.73 -2.50
C PHE A 163 20.20 -12.90 -1.23
N TYR A 164 19.23 -13.80 -1.30
CA TYR A 164 18.38 -14.21 -0.19
C TYR A 164 19.06 -15.36 0.57
N GLY A 165 19.98 -14.99 1.49
CA GLY A 165 20.59 -15.90 2.46
C GLY A 165 19.57 -16.52 3.42
N ASP A 166 19.78 -16.39 4.72
CA ASP A 166 18.85 -16.94 5.72
C ASP A 166 17.85 -15.91 6.25
N GLU A 167 18.16 -14.62 6.15
CA GLU A 167 17.24 -13.53 6.52
C GLU A 167 16.20 -13.26 5.42
N GLU A 168 14.96 -12.96 5.83
CA GLU A 168 13.95 -12.45 4.92
C GLU A 168 14.35 -11.09 4.37
N LYS A 169 14.35 -10.95 3.04
CA LYS A 169 14.58 -9.68 2.37
C LYS A 169 13.41 -9.38 1.45
N SER A 170 13.02 -8.11 1.40
CA SER A 170 12.13 -7.60 0.36
C SER A 170 12.92 -6.63 -0.48
N VAL A 171 12.80 -6.77 -1.79
CA VAL A 171 13.35 -5.82 -2.75
C VAL A 171 12.26 -5.41 -3.72
N LEU A 172 12.46 -4.26 -4.34
CA LEU A 172 11.57 -3.74 -5.34
C LEU A 172 12.34 -3.28 -6.56
N ILE A 173 11.80 -3.55 -7.73
CA ILE A 173 12.26 -2.98 -8.99
C ILE A 173 11.19 -2.06 -9.59
N ASP A 174 11.60 -0.86 -9.96
CA ASP A 174 10.80 0.10 -10.73
C ASP A 174 11.61 0.57 -11.94
N ARG A 175 10.96 1.25 -12.88
CA ARG A 175 11.62 1.94 -13.99
C ARG A 175 11.03 3.33 -14.13
N THR A 176 11.85 4.35 -14.00
CA THR A 176 11.46 5.76 -14.18
C THR A 176 12.47 6.43 -15.10
N ASP A 177 11.98 7.19 -16.09
CA ASP A 177 12.82 7.90 -17.07
C ASP A 177 13.87 7.01 -17.75
N GLY A 178 13.51 5.74 -18.01
CA GLY A 178 14.37 4.74 -18.62
C GLY A 178 15.39 4.08 -17.68
N ILE A 179 15.48 4.51 -16.42
CA ILE A 179 16.41 4.01 -15.41
C ILE A 179 15.72 2.99 -14.51
N TYR A 180 16.32 1.82 -14.34
CA TYR A 180 15.87 0.82 -13.38
C TYR A 180 16.29 1.23 -11.96
N GLN A 181 15.34 1.18 -11.03
CA GLN A 181 15.54 1.51 -9.63
C GLN A 181 15.42 0.24 -8.79
N PHE A 182 16.54 -0.35 -8.40
CA PHE A 182 16.56 -1.49 -7.49
C PHE A 182 16.54 -0.99 -6.05
N LYS A 183 15.39 -1.11 -5.40
CA LYS A 183 15.15 -0.64 -4.03
C LYS A 183 15.29 -1.78 -3.04
N MET A 184 16.07 -1.56 -2.00
CA MET A 184 16.26 -2.54 -0.93
C MET A 184 16.23 -1.86 0.43
N VAL A 185 15.60 -2.51 1.40
CA VAL A 185 15.63 -2.08 2.79
C VAL A 185 17.04 -2.33 3.34
N VAL A 186 17.62 -1.30 3.95
CA VAL A 186 18.98 -1.35 4.52
C VAL A 186 18.93 -0.91 5.97
N LYS A 187 19.57 -1.68 6.87
CA LYS A 187 19.64 -1.31 8.29
C LYS A 187 20.50 -0.03 8.45
N PRO A 188 20.16 0.89 9.38
CA PRO A 188 20.81 2.19 9.47
C PRO A 188 22.34 2.16 9.54
N GLU A 189 22.91 1.16 10.19
CA GLU A 189 24.37 0.97 10.34
C GLU A 189 25.12 0.76 9.02
N PHE A 190 24.42 0.37 7.94
CA PHE A 190 25.01 0.17 6.61
C PHE A 190 24.90 1.40 5.71
N LEU A 191 24.04 2.38 6.03
CA LEU A 191 23.79 3.55 5.17
C LEU A 191 25.03 4.42 4.99
N GLU A 192 25.80 4.57 6.07
CA GLU A 192 27.02 5.38 6.12
C GLU A 192 28.30 4.55 5.96
N ASN A 193 28.18 3.25 5.68
CA ASN A 193 29.34 2.40 5.46
C ASN A 193 29.84 2.52 4.00
N PRO A 194 31.03 3.09 3.76
CA PRO A 194 31.52 3.31 2.40
C PRO A 194 31.83 2.01 1.66
N GLY A 195 32.31 0.97 2.36
CA GLY A 195 32.56 -0.34 1.76
C GLY A 195 31.26 -1.00 1.29
N TYR A 196 30.18 -0.85 2.07
CA TYR A 196 28.87 -1.34 1.68
C TYR A 196 28.30 -0.61 0.45
N ALA A 197 28.48 0.72 0.39
CA ALA A 197 28.07 1.50 -0.78
C ALA A 197 28.80 1.07 -2.06
N VAL A 198 30.12 0.81 -1.99
CA VAL A 198 30.91 0.33 -3.14
C VAL A 198 30.42 -1.05 -3.61
N LEU A 199 30.14 -1.96 -2.68
CA LEU A 199 29.58 -3.28 -3.02
C LEU A 199 28.21 -3.16 -3.69
N ALA A 200 27.34 -2.27 -3.20
CA ALA A 200 26.04 -2.02 -3.80
C ALA A 200 26.16 -1.41 -5.20
N GLN A 201 27.09 -0.48 -5.44
CA GLN A 201 27.35 0.05 -6.79
C GLN A 201 27.83 -1.03 -7.75
N ALA A 202 28.77 -1.88 -7.32
CA ALA A 202 29.22 -3.01 -8.13
C ALA A 202 28.08 -4.00 -8.43
N PHE A 203 27.18 -4.21 -7.46
CA PHE A 203 25.98 -5.01 -7.67
C PHE A 203 25.03 -4.38 -8.71
N GLY A 204 24.82 -3.07 -8.67
CA GLY A 204 24.03 -2.35 -9.68
C GLY A 204 24.62 -2.46 -11.10
N LEU A 205 25.94 -2.41 -11.23
CA LEU A 205 26.63 -2.69 -12.51
C LEU A 205 26.37 -4.11 -13.01
N ASN A 206 26.41 -5.11 -12.12
CA ASN A 206 26.10 -6.48 -12.50
C ASN A 206 24.64 -6.64 -12.94
N LEU A 207 23.69 -5.97 -12.28
CA LEU A 207 22.29 -5.97 -12.71
C LEU A 207 22.14 -5.36 -14.10
N SER A 208 22.79 -4.23 -14.35
CA SER A 208 22.79 -3.58 -15.66
C SER A 208 23.28 -4.54 -16.75
N GLN A 209 24.44 -5.16 -16.56
CA GLN A 209 25.07 -6.00 -17.58
C GLN A 209 24.41 -7.36 -17.76
N LEU A 210 23.95 -7.99 -16.68
CA LEU A 210 23.55 -9.40 -16.67
C LEU A 210 22.03 -9.61 -16.66
N VAL A 211 21.26 -8.58 -16.32
CA VAL A 211 19.79 -8.67 -16.19
C VAL A 211 19.09 -7.72 -17.15
N PHE A 212 19.57 -6.48 -17.25
CA PHE A 212 18.89 -5.40 -17.96
C PHE A 212 19.59 -4.95 -19.25
N ASP A 213 20.36 -5.83 -19.89
CA ASP A 213 20.93 -5.60 -21.24
C ASP A 213 21.69 -4.25 -21.37
N ASN A 214 22.51 -3.92 -20.37
CA ASN A 214 23.29 -2.68 -20.21
C ASN A 214 22.45 -1.40 -20.02
N GLN A 215 21.17 -1.51 -19.68
CA GLN A 215 20.36 -0.36 -19.29
C GLN A 215 20.81 0.19 -17.92
N PRO A 216 20.66 1.51 -17.67
CA PRO A 216 21.10 2.13 -16.43
C PRO A 216 20.32 1.61 -15.22
N VAL A 217 21.04 1.35 -14.12
CA VAL A 217 20.50 0.87 -12.85
C VAL A 217 20.98 1.77 -11.70
N GLU A 218 20.06 2.21 -10.87
CA GLU A 218 20.33 2.85 -9.58
C GLU A 218 19.96 1.90 -8.43
N ILE A 219 20.82 1.83 -7.42
CA ILE A 219 20.50 1.13 -6.16
C ILE A 219 19.96 2.15 -5.17
N HIS A 220 18.74 1.92 -4.69
CA HIS A 220 18.10 2.75 -3.69
C HIS A 220 18.14 2.05 -2.35
N PHE A 221 18.93 2.60 -1.42
CA PHE A 221 18.84 2.21 -0.03
C PHE A 221 17.61 2.84 0.57
N CYS A 222 16.76 2.01 1.17
CA CYS A 222 15.49 2.42 1.72
C CYS A 222 15.40 2.11 3.21
N ASP A 223 14.52 2.84 3.90
CA ASP A 223 14.05 2.47 5.23
C ASP A 223 13.17 1.22 5.16
N SER A 224 12.67 0.77 6.32
CA SER A 224 11.71 -0.34 6.42
C SER A 224 10.38 -0.09 5.69
N GLU A 225 10.14 1.14 5.25
CA GLU A 225 8.94 1.59 4.55
C GLU A 225 9.11 1.60 3.02
N MET A 226 10.30 1.22 2.52
CA MET A 226 10.73 1.39 1.13
C MET A 226 10.80 2.85 0.66
N ASN A 227 10.90 3.82 1.60
CA ASN A 227 11.23 5.20 1.23
C ASN A 227 12.74 5.26 0.95
N THR A 228 13.12 5.84 -0.20
CA THR A 228 14.53 6.01 -0.55
C THR A 228 15.21 6.99 0.41
N ILE A 229 16.26 6.52 1.08
CA ILE A 229 17.15 7.32 1.91
C ILE A 229 18.36 7.78 1.09
N LYS A 230 18.93 6.87 0.27
CA LYS A 230 20.16 7.12 -0.47
C LYS A 230 20.12 6.43 -1.83
N ILE A 231 20.58 7.14 -2.86
CA ILE A 231 20.68 6.63 -4.22
C ILE A 231 22.17 6.41 -4.54
N LEU A 232 22.49 5.22 -5.02
CA LEU A 232 23.81 4.85 -5.48
C LEU A 232 23.76 4.57 -6.98
N LYS A 233 24.46 5.39 -7.75
CA LYS A 233 24.55 5.25 -9.20
C LYS A 233 25.61 4.22 -9.58
N SER A 234 25.26 3.37 -10.52
CA SER A 234 26.16 2.41 -11.15
C SER A 234 26.84 3.14 -12.31
N ASN A 235 27.94 3.84 -12.03
CA ASN A 235 28.71 4.59 -13.03
C ASN A 235 29.60 3.64 -13.86
#